data_AF-A0A1I7IYI1-F1
#
_entry.id   AF-A0A1I7IYI1-F1
#
_cell.length_a   1.000
_cell.length_b   1.000
_cell.length_c   1.000
_cell.angle_alpha   90.00
_cell.angle_beta   90.00
_cell.angle_gamma   90.00
#
_symmetry.space_group_name_H-M   'P 1'
#
loop_
_entity.id
_entity.type
_entity.pdbx_description
1 polymer ?
#
loop_
_entity_poly.entity_id
_entity_poly.type
_entity_poly.pdbx_seq_one_letter_code
_entity_poly.pdbx_strand_id
1 'polypeptide(L)'
;MSKQYDKEFKENAVRYYHEHKDLNMKRCATNLGIAASTLGDWVKKADINDGEVPTRGSGNYSSDEAKENAKLRKELKDTKDAL
;
A
#
# COMPACT_ATOMS: atom_id res chain seq x y z
N MET A 1 -17.77 -6.24 3.51
CA MET A 1 -16.86 -5.08 3.68
C MET A 1 -15.43 -5.57 3.58
N SER A 2 -14.58 -4.91 2.78
CA SER A 2 -13.14 -5.20 2.79
C SER A 2 -12.51 -4.59 4.04
N LYS A 3 -11.88 -5.40 4.90
CA LYS A 3 -11.13 -4.89 6.05
C LYS A 3 -9.96 -4.06 5.54
N GLN A 4 -9.93 -2.77 5.87
CA GLN A 4 -8.81 -1.90 5.54
C GLN A 4 -7.79 -1.95 6.67
N TYR A 5 -6.53 -2.03 6.29
CA TYR A 5 -5.39 -1.94 7.19
C TYR A 5 -4.65 -0.65 6.87
N ASP A 6 -4.20 0.05 7.91
CA ASP A 6 -3.34 1.23 7.78
C ASP A 6 -1.95 0.86 7.23
N LYS A 7 -1.12 1.88 6.96
CA LYS A 7 0.22 1.69 6.37
C LYS A 7 1.12 0.97 7.34
N GLU A 8 1.12 1.43 8.59
CA GLU A 8 1.96 0.92 9.67
C GLU A 8 1.74 -0.58 9.91
N PHE A 9 0.49 -1.04 9.98
CA PHE A 9 0.18 -2.45 10.15
C PHE A 9 0.71 -3.31 9.00
N LYS A 10 0.60 -2.82 7.76
CA LYS A 10 1.07 -3.55 6.58
C LYS A 10 2.58 -3.70 6.57
N GLU A 11 3.30 -2.62 6.86
CA GLU A 11 4.76 -2.63 6.92
C GLU A 11 5.27 -3.47 8.09
N ASN A 12 4.62 -3.36 9.26
CA ASN A 12 4.92 -4.20 10.40
C ASN A 12 4.65 -5.68 10.12
N ALA A 13 3.60 -6.01 9.36
CA ALA A 13 3.31 -7.39 8.95
C ALA A 13 4.39 -7.95 8.01
N VAL A 14 4.88 -7.14 7.07
CA VAL A 14 6.01 -7.51 6.19
C VAL A 14 7.29 -7.70 7.00
N ARG A 15 7.62 -6.75 7.89
CA ARG A 15 8.78 -6.86 8.78
C ARG A 15 8.71 -8.12 9.64
N TYR A 16 7.55 -8.41 10.23
CA TYR A 16 7.32 -9.61 11.01
C TYR A 16 7.62 -10.89 10.22
N TYR A 17 7.21 -10.96 8.95
CA TYR A 17 7.55 -12.08 8.08
C TYR A 17 9.07 -12.21 7.83
N HIS A 18 9.77 -11.10 7.59
CA HIS A 18 11.23 -11.12 7.37
C HIS A 18 12.03 -11.44 8.63
N GLU A 19 11.54 -11.07 9.81
CA GLU A 19 12.15 -11.39 11.11
C GLU A 19 11.94 -12.86 11.50
N HIS A 20 10.82 -13.46 11.08
CA HIS A 20 10.43 -14.83 11.44
C HIS A 20 10.56 -15.79 10.25
N LYS A 21 11.76 -15.88 9.66
CA LYS A 21 12.04 -16.81 8.54
C LYS A 21 11.91 -18.29 8.93
N ASP A 22 11.92 -18.59 10.22
CA ASP A 22 11.63 -19.91 10.79
C ASP A 22 10.15 -20.28 10.64
N LEU A 23 9.26 -19.29 10.55
CA LEU A 23 7.84 -19.47 10.33
C LEU A 23 7.53 -19.41 8.83
N ASN A 24 6.65 -20.30 8.38
CA ASN A 24 6.12 -20.19 7.02
C ASN A 24 5.13 -19.02 6.92
N MET A 25 4.96 -18.49 5.70
CA MET A 25 4.05 -17.37 5.38
C MET A 25 2.62 -17.57 5.95
N LYS A 26 2.10 -18.80 5.88
CA LYS A 26 0.75 -19.12 6.39
C LYS A 26 0.68 -18.90 7.90
N ARG A 27 1.68 -19.36 8.64
CA ARG A 27 1.75 -19.23 10.10
C ARG A 27 1.92 -17.77 10.51
N CYS A 28 2.76 -17.00 9.81
CA CYS A 28 2.85 -15.56 10.03
C CYS A 28 1.50 -14.86 9.81
N ALA A 29 0.81 -15.18 8.71
CA ALA A 29 -0.50 -14.59 8.42
C ALA A 29 -1.57 -14.98 9.46
N THR A 30 -1.55 -16.23 9.94
CA THR A 30 -2.42 -16.69 11.04
C THR A 30 -2.16 -15.90 12.32
N ASN A 31 -0.89 -15.70 12.70
CA ASN A 31 -0.53 -14.93 13.89
C ASN A 31 -0.98 -13.46 13.80
N LEU A 32 -0.96 -12.89 12.59
CA LEU A 32 -1.39 -11.52 12.32
C LEU A 32 -2.91 -11.39 12.10
N GLY A 33 -3.65 -12.51 12.07
CA GLY A 33 -5.09 -12.51 11.83
C GLY A 33 -5.49 -12.07 10.41
N ILE A 34 -4.64 -12.32 9.42
CA ILE A 34 -4.84 -11.96 8.01
C ILE A 34 -4.76 -13.20 7.10
N ALA A 35 -5.24 -13.06 5.87
CA ALA A 35 -5.07 -14.12 4.87
C ALA A 35 -3.61 -14.18 4.40
N ALA A 36 -3.11 -15.39 4.13
CA ALA A 36 -1.73 -15.59 3.65
C ALA A 36 -1.48 -14.93 2.28
N SER A 37 -2.50 -14.88 1.41
CA SER A 37 -2.44 -14.14 0.14
C SER A 37 -2.24 -12.65 0.36
N THR A 38 -2.94 -12.06 1.33
CA THR A 38 -2.80 -10.65 1.71
C THR A 38 -1.37 -10.34 2.15
N LEU A 39 -0.78 -11.18 3.01
CA LEU A 39 0.60 -11.01 3.45
C LEU A 39 1.58 -11.12 2.28
N GLY A 40 1.40 -12.12 1.41
CA GLY A 40 2.23 -12.30 0.22
C GLY A 40 2.17 -11.11 -0.75
N ASP A 41 0.99 -10.51 -0.93
CA ASP A 41 0.83 -9.31 -1.75
C ASP A 41 1.54 -8.09 -1.14
N TRP A 42 1.56 -7.96 0.18
CA TRP A 42 2.27 -6.88 0.86
C TRP A 42 3.78 -7.05 0.79
N VAL A 43 4.30 -8.26 0.96
CA VAL A 43 5.73 -8.56 0.80
C VAL A 43 6.19 -8.20 -0.61
N LYS A 44 5.48 -8.66 -1.65
CA LYS A 44 5.80 -8.30 -3.04
C LYS A 44 5.78 -6.78 -3.29
N LYS A 45 4.83 -6.09 -2.68
CA LYS A 45 4.74 -4.63 -2.81
C LYS A 45 5.90 -3.94 -2.09
N ALA A 46 6.26 -4.37 -0.90
CA ALA A 46 7.42 -3.88 -0.18
C ALA A 46 8.70 -4.10 -0.99
N ASP A 47 8.88 -5.28 -1.59
CA ASP A 47 10.06 -5.59 -2.42
C ASP A 47 10.20 -4.65 -3.63
N ILE A 48 9.08 -4.16 -4.18
CA ILE A 48 9.05 -3.25 -5.35
C ILE A 48 9.18 -1.78 -4.95
N ASN A 49 8.76 -1.41 -3.73
CA ASN A 49 8.69 -0.02 -3.25
C ASN A 49 9.68 0.23 -2.09
N ASP A 50 10.87 -0.35 -2.16
CA ASP A 50 11.96 -0.14 -1.18
C ASP A 50 11.56 -0.34 0.29
N GLY A 51 10.71 -1.33 0.56
CA GLY A 51 10.22 -1.67 1.90
C GLY A 51 8.87 -1.04 2.26
N GLU A 52 8.32 -0.14 1.42
CA GLU A 52 7.02 0.46 1.68
C GLU A 52 5.86 -0.40 1.16
N VAL A 53 4.78 -0.50 1.94
CA VAL A 53 3.54 -1.13 1.46
C VAL A 53 2.52 -0.04 1.11
N PRO A 54 2.40 0.35 -0.17
CA PRO A 54 1.50 1.42 -0.58
C PRO A 54 0.06 1.16 -0.11
N THR A 55 -0.41 2.03 0.77
CA THR A 55 -1.82 2.12 1.13
C THR A 55 -2.52 2.83 -0.01
N ARG A 56 -3.26 2.08 -0.83
CA ARG A 56 -4.13 2.67 -1.83
C ARG A 56 -5.09 3.61 -1.09
N GLY A 57 -4.83 4.92 -1.16
CA GLY A 57 -5.72 5.93 -0.64
C GLY A 57 -7.08 5.77 -1.31
N SER A 58 -8.14 6.22 -0.66
CA SER A 58 -9.53 6.18 -1.14
C SER A 58 -9.81 6.92 -2.46
N GLY A 59 -8.78 7.35 -3.20
CA GLY A 59 -8.88 7.95 -4.53
C GLY A 59 -8.30 7.04 -5.61
N ASN A 60 -8.83 7.14 -6.83
CA ASN A 60 -8.44 6.41 -8.04
C ASN A 60 -6.98 6.61 -8.51
N TYR A 61 -6.10 7.13 -7.66
CA TYR A 61 -4.72 7.43 -8.03
C TYR A 61 -3.83 6.23 -7.69
N SER A 62 -3.19 5.69 -8.73
CA SER A 62 -2.33 4.52 -8.67
C SER A 62 -0.98 4.78 -8.01
N SER A 63 -0.61 6.05 -7.80
CA SER A 63 0.62 6.50 -7.13
C SER A 63 0.46 7.94 -6.63
N ASP A 64 1.37 8.38 -5.76
CA ASP A 64 1.44 9.79 -5.33
C ASP A 64 1.75 10.71 -6.53
N GLU A 65 2.56 10.26 -7.48
CA GLU A 65 2.81 10.96 -8.74
C GLU A 65 1.53 11.12 -9.57
N ALA A 66 0.65 10.11 -9.61
CA ALA A 66 -0.64 10.19 -10.31
C ALA A 66 -1.60 11.18 -9.63
N LYS A 67 -1.53 11.26 -8.30
CA LYS A 67 -2.30 12.22 -7.50
C LYS A 67 -1.81 13.65 -7.73
N GLU A 68 -0.50 13.85 -7.80
CA GLU A 68 0.11 15.14 -8.10
C GLU A 68 -0.19 15.58 -9.53
N ASN A 69 -0.06 14.68 -10.51
CA ASN A 69 -0.47 14.93 -11.90
C ASN A 69 -1.94 15.36 -12.01
N ALA A 70 -2.83 14.72 -11.27
CA ALA A 70 -4.25 15.08 -11.28
C ALA A 70 -4.49 16.46 -10.67
N LYS A 71 -3.76 16.81 -9.60
CA LYS A 71 -3.81 18.14 -9.00
C LYS A 71 -3.32 19.21 -9.99
N LEU A 72 -2.17 18.99 -10.62
CA LEU A 72 -1.60 19.90 -11.62
C LEU A 72 -2.53 20.07 -12.83
N ARG A 73 -3.15 18.99 -13.32
CA ARG A 73 -4.14 19.05 -14.41
C ARG A 73 -5.37 19.88 -14.04
N LYS A 74 -5.83 19.82 -12.78
CA LYS A 74 -6.95 20.65 -12.31
C LYS A 74 -6.55 22.12 -12.25
N GLU A 75 -5.39 22.43 -11.70
CA GLU A 75 -4.88 23.81 -11.56
C GLU A 75 -4.64 24.49 -12.92
N LEU A 76 -4.14 23.76 -13.92
CA LEU A 76 -4.04 24.23 -15.31
C LEU A 76 -5.39 24.50 -15.97
N LYS A 77 -6.44 23.80 -15.55
CA LYS A 77 -7.79 24.03 -16.07
C LYS A 77 -8.41 25.27 -15.44
N ASP A 78 -8.33 25.39 -14.12
CA ASP A 78 -8.87 26.53 -13.37
C ASP A 78 -8.19 27.85 -13.77
N THR A 79 -6.89 27.82 -14.12
CA THR A 79 -6.15 29.00 -14.62
C THR A 79 -6.48 29.36 -16.07
N LYS A 80 -6.82 28.39 -16.92
CA LYS A 80 -7.23 28.65 -18.32
C LYS A 80 -8.66 29.17 -18.44
N ASP A 81 -9.57 28.74 -17.57
CA ASP A 81 -10.95 29.22 -17.55
C ASP A 81 -11.07 30.61 -16.88
N ALA A 82 -10.01 31.11 -16.24
CA ALA A 82 -9.96 32.40 -15.54
C ALA A 82 -9.37 33.56 -16.38
N LEU A 83 -9.06 33.34 -17.66
CA LEU A 83 -8.45 34.31 -18.59
C LEU A 83 -9.34 34.52 -19.83
#